data_AF-A0A7X6SNB4-F1
#
_entry.id   AF-A0A7X6SNB4-F1
#
_cell.length_a   1.000
_cell.length_b   1.000
_cell.length_c   1.000
_cell.angle_alpha   90.00
_cell.angle_beta   90.00
_cell.angle_gamma   90.00
#
_symmetry.space_group_name_H-M   'P 1'
#
loop_
_entity.id
_entity.type
_entity.pdbx_description
1 polymer ?
#
loop_
_entity_poly.entity_id
_entity_poly.type
_entity_poly.pdbx_seq_one_letter_code
_entity_poly.pdbx_strand_id
1 'polypeptide(L)' 'MFALNFIRNNALEDRILLFSPVIGHLAPETLAQWMLKDGVPAHLQLQLHKLLQLA' A
#
# COMPACT_ATOMS: atom_id res chain seq x y z
N MET A 1 -1.33 -5.05 -10.71
CA MET A 1 -0.32 -5.63 -11.64
C MET A 1 1.07 -5.03 -11.44
N PHE A 2 1.30 -3.73 -11.67
CA PHE A 2 2.66 -3.14 -11.55
C PHE A 2 3.36 -3.43 -10.21
N ALA A 3 2.72 -3.11 -9.08
CA ALA A 3 3.34 -3.28 -7.76
C ALA A 3 3.70 -4.73 -7.43
N LEU A 4 2.86 -5.69 -7.81
CA LEU A 4 3.12 -7.12 -7.59
C LEU A 4 4.29 -7.63 -8.43
N ASN A 5 4.34 -7.21 -9.70
CA ASN A 5 5.47 -7.53 -10.57
C ASN A 5 6.75 -6.88 -10.06
N PHE A 6 6.67 -5.66 -9.53
CA PHE A 6 7.81 -4.99 -8.91
C PHE A 6 8.35 -5.76 -7.71
N ILE A 7 7.49 -6.25 -6.81
CA ILE A 7 7.89 -7.09 -5.67
C ILE A 7 8.63 -8.33 -6.16
N ARG A 8 8.03 -9.08 -7.11
CA ARG A 8 8.60 -10.32 -7.64
C ARG A 8 9.93 -10.11 -8.36
N ASN A 9 10.00 -9.09 -9.22
CA ASN A 9 11.21 -8.82 -10.02
C ASN A 9 12.39 -8.35 -9.18
N ASN A 10 12.13 -7.86 -7.96
CA ASN A 10 13.17 -7.39 -7.03
C ASN A 10 13.36 -8.32 -5.82
N ALA A 11 12.72 -9.50 -5.81
CA ALA A 11 12.79 -10.49 -4.73
C ALA A 11 12.55 -9.87 -3.33
N LEU A 12 11.45 -9.14 -3.19
CA LEU A 12 11.12 -8.38 -1.97
C LEU A 12 10.17 -9.11 -1.02
N GLU A 13 9.82 -10.36 -1.29
CA GLU A 13 8.84 -11.14 -0.53
C GLU A 13 9.22 -11.35 0.94
N ASP A 14 10.52 -11.43 1.24
CA ASP A 14 11.05 -11.63 2.61
C ASP A 14 11.25 -10.29 3.37
N ARG A 15 10.76 -9.18 2.82
CA ARG A 15 10.87 -7.85 3.45
C ARG A 15 9.54 -7.43 4.05
N ILE A 16 9.63 -6.53 5.03
CA ILE A 16 8.44 -5.82 5.52
C ILE A 16 8.09 -4.75 4.49
N LEU A 17 7.02 -4.99 3.74
CA LEU A 17 6.54 -4.06 2.72
C LEU A 17 5.43 -3.17 3.28
N LEU A 18 5.50 -1.88 2.96
CA LEU A 18 4.53 -0.88 3.37
C LEU A 18 3.88 -0.29 2.14
N PHE A 19 2.55 -0.39 2.06
CA PHE A 19 1.75 0.19 1.00
C PHE A 19 1.00 1.39 1.58
N SER A 20 1.21 2.56 0.99
CA SER A 20 0.54 3.78 1.43
C SER A 20 -0.31 4.37 0.31
N PRO A 21 -1.56 4.79 0.58
CA PRO A 21 -2.39 5.42 -0.43
C PRO A 21 -1.82 6.80 -0.78
N VAL A 22 -1.85 7.15 -2.06
CA VAL A 22 -1.56 8.52 -2.51
C VAL A 22 -2.77 9.38 -2.19
N ILE A 23 -2.69 10.15 -1.09
CA ILE A 23 -3.78 11.04 -0.66
C ILE A 23 -4.21 11.97 -1.81
N GLY A 24 -5.52 12.09 -2.02
CA GLY A 24 -6.14 12.86 -3.11
C GLY A 24 -6.24 12.11 -4.45
N HIS A 25 -5.58 10.96 -4.61
CA HIS A 25 -5.56 10.19 -5.86
C HIS A 25 -5.99 8.73 -5.69
N LEU A 26 -5.79 8.15 -4.51
CA LEU A 26 -6.23 6.81 -4.16
C LEU A 26 -6.80 6.81 -2.75
N ALA A 27 -8.08 6.45 -2.64
CA ALA A 27 -8.73 6.29 -1.35
C ALA A 27 -8.10 5.12 -0.57
N PRO A 28 -7.87 5.26 0.75
CA PRO A 28 -7.29 4.20 1.57
C PRO A 28 -8.07 2.88 1.50
N GLU A 29 -9.40 2.96 1.47
CA GLU A 29 -10.31 1.80 1.43
C GLU A 29 -10.12 1.02 0.14
N THR A 30 -9.95 1.73 -0.99
CA THR A 30 -9.69 1.13 -2.30
C THR A 30 -8.37 0.36 -2.29
N LEU A 31 -7.30 0.95 -1.75
CA LEU A 31 -6.01 0.27 -1.65
C LEU A 31 -6.11 -0.98 -0.74
N ALA A 32 -6.77 -0.86 0.40
CA ALA A 32 -6.98 -1.97 1.32
C ALA A 32 -7.74 -3.13 0.64
N GLN A 33 -8.80 -2.83 -0.12
CA GLN A 33 -9.55 -3.83 -0.88
C GLN A 33 -8.70 -4.53 -1.93
N TRP A 34 -7.85 -3.80 -2.66
CA TRP A 34 -6.93 -4.40 -3.61
C TRP A 34 -5.92 -5.32 -2.92
N MET A 35 -5.35 -4.88 -1.80
CA MET A 35 -4.39 -5.69 -1.02
C MET A 35 -5.02 -7.00 -0.53
N LEU A 36 -6.25 -6.94 -0.01
CA LEU A 36 -6.99 -8.12 0.43
C LEU A 36 -7.33 -9.05 -0.72
N LYS A 37 -7.83 -8.50 -1.85
CA LYS A 37 -8.20 -9.28 -3.04
C LYS A 37 -7.01 -10.02 -3.63
N ASP A 38 -5.85 -9.36 -3.68
CA ASP A 38 -4.63 -9.90 -4.30
C ASP A 38 -3.75 -10.68 -3.31
N GLY A 39 -4.14 -10.75 -2.02
CA GLY A 39 -3.39 -11.46 -0.99
C GLY A 39 -1.96 -10.93 -0.79
N VAL A 40 -1.77 -9.62 -0.89
CA VAL A 40 -0.44 -9.01 -0.92
C VAL A 40 0.21 -9.09 0.48
N PRO A 41 1.44 -9.63 0.61
CA PRO A 41 2.16 -9.70 1.89
C PRO A 41 2.77 -8.35 2.26
N ALA A 42 1.93 -7.32 2.40
CA ALA A 42 2.32 -5.96 2.75
C ALA A 42 1.36 -5.37 3.80
N HIS A 43 1.87 -4.44 4.60
CA HIS A 43 1.06 -3.70 5.57
C HIS A 43 0.54 -2.40 4.96
N LEU A 44 -0.73 -2.09 5.22
CA LEU A 44 -1.30 -0.80 4.86
C LEU A 44 -0.80 0.27 5.84
N GLN A 45 -0.13 1.30 5.31
CA GLN A 45 0.34 2.44 6.07
C GLN A 45 -0.47 3.69 5.72
N LEU A 46 -1.32 4.12 6.65
CA LEU A 46 -2.07 5.36 6.52
C LEU A 46 -1.18 6.57 6.85
N GLN A 47 -1.29 7.62 6.02
CA GLN A 47 -0.63 8.90 6.29
C GLN A 47 -1.46 9.70 7.30
N LEU A 48 -1.33 9.36 8.59
CA LEU A 48 -2.14 9.95 9.66
C LEU A 48 -2.04 11.47 9.72
N HIS A 49 -0.86 12.07 9.47
CA HIS A 49 -0.71 13.52 9.46
C HIS A 49 -1.58 14.19 8.39
N LYS A 50 -1.78 13.55 7.23
CA LYS A 50 -2.69 14.07 6.20
C LYS A 50 -4.16 13.86 6.56
N LEU A 51 -4.49 12.72 7.17
CA LEU A 51 -5.86 12.41 7.60
C LEU A 51 -6.32 13.31 8.75
N LEU A 52 -5.42 13.57 9.70
CA LEU A 52 -5.66 14.37 10.89
C LEU A 52 -5.36 15.87 10.69
N GLN A 53 -4.96 16.26 9.47
CA GLN A 53 -4.60 17.64 9.12
C GLN A 53 -3.52 18.24 10.05
N LEU A 54 -2.55 17.41 10.41
CA LEU A 54 -1.39 17.82 11.18
C LEU A 54 -0.33 18.35 10.19
N ALA A 55 -0.03 19.65 10.31
CA ALA A 55 0.96 20.36 9.50
C ALA A 55 2.39 20.11 9.98
#